data_AF-A0A1H5NRA1-F1
#
_entry.id   AF-A0A1H5NRA1-F1
#
_cell.length_a   1.000
_cell.length_b   1.000
_cell.length_c   1.000
_cell.angle_alpha   90.00
_cell.angle_beta   90.00
_cell.angle_gamma   90.00
#
_symmetry.space_group_name_H-M   'P 1'
#
loop_
_entity.id
_entity.type
_entity.pdbx_description
1 polymer ?
#
loop_
_entity_poly.entity_id
_entity_poly.type
_entity_poly.pdbx_seq_one_letter_code
_entity_poly.pdbx_strand_id
1 'polypeptide(L)'
;MREANRIERADTLVSLPIDVTWLSRENIGQLIAVCDKIRHPKAVILFRQFDPLGQTKDIPANLRRLFTEVEHMSLLRTDLAALDVMAHGALCAGIGVQSSLRHAIPPDEKAQVGKRGGGPTYPHILMPQLMCFKGAEFLSKVYGNADPATCDCEECDGRSLDSFYLPDGETRREAENHNIHTWGAWVSDMASYRAGSERKTWWRNKCAAAVDRYALENQRIGVGASPKSGFQVPAPLKAWATLPATQ
;
A
#
# COMPACT_ATOMS: atom_id res chain seq x y z
N MET A 1 14.92 7.14 21.07
CA MET A 1 16.33 7.43 20.73
C MET A 1 17.30 7.03 21.85
N ARG A 2 17.32 7.70 23.01
CA ARG A 2 18.30 7.41 24.09
C ARG A 2 18.24 5.95 24.56
N GLU A 3 17.04 5.45 24.86
CA GLU A 3 16.86 4.06 25.29
C GLU A 3 17.25 3.06 24.20
N ALA A 4 16.84 3.30 22.95
CA ALA A 4 17.24 2.47 21.82
C ALA A 4 18.77 2.37 21.72
N ASN A 5 19.47 3.49 21.81
CA ASN A 5 20.92 3.52 21.73
C ASN A 5 21.64 2.92 22.95
N ARG A 6 20.95 2.56 24.05
CA ARG A 6 21.57 1.81 25.15
C ARG A 6 21.64 0.30 24.87
N ILE A 7 20.95 -0.18 23.84
CA ILE A 7 20.94 -1.59 23.50
C ILE A 7 22.21 -1.92 22.71
N GLU A 8 23.13 -2.67 23.31
CA GLU A 8 24.40 -3.06 22.66
C GLU A 8 24.28 -4.38 21.89
N ARG A 9 23.25 -4.50 21.05
CA ARG A 9 22.98 -5.68 20.22
C ARG A 9 22.82 -5.32 18.75
N ALA A 10 23.35 -6.16 17.88
CA ALA A 10 23.28 -6.01 16.42
C ALA A 10 21.99 -6.58 15.80
N ASP A 11 21.25 -7.41 16.54
CA ASP A 11 20.01 -8.07 16.11
C ASP A 11 18.75 -7.34 16.62
N THR A 12 18.85 -6.01 16.80
CA THR A 12 17.77 -5.16 17.31
C THR A 12 17.20 -4.28 16.21
N LEU A 13 15.87 -4.30 16.10
CA LEU A 13 15.09 -3.41 15.22
C LEU A 13 14.24 -2.48 16.10
N VAL A 14 14.37 -1.18 15.92
CA VAL A 14 13.60 -0.19 16.69
C VAL A 14 12.26 0.05 16.00
N SER A 15 11.17 -0.34 16.64
CA SER A 15 9.83 -0.02 16.16
C SER A 15 9.48 1.44 16.42
N LEU A 16 9.05 2.14 15.38
CA LEU A 16 8.64 3.54 15.39
C LEU A 16 7.18 3.65 14.91
N PRO A 17 6.20 3.39 15.78
CA PRO A 17 4.82 3.78 15.50
C PRO A 17 4.75 5.31 15.49
N ILE A 18 4.39 5.89 14.34
CA ILE A 18 4.31 7.34 14.15
C ILE A 18 2.97 7.75 13.54
N ASP A 19 2.41 8.86 14.01
CA ASP A 19 1.27 9.48 13.34
C ASP A 19 1.73 9.99 11.98
N VAL A 20 0.93 9.77 10.95
CA VAL A 20 1.25 10.20 9.60
C VAL A 20 1.43 11.72 9.47
N THR A 21 0.92 12.53 10.41
CA THR A 21 1.17 13.98 10.45
C THR A 21 2.65 14.33 10.64
N TRP A 22 3.50 13.41 11.11
CA TRP A 22 4.95 13.61 11.13
C TRP A 22 5.58 13.65 9.74
N LEU A 23 4.86 13.18 8.72
CA LEU A 23 5.24 13.30 7.31
C LEU A 23 4.71 14.59 6.67
N SER A 24 4.18 15.54 7.45
CA SER A 24 3.84 16.87 6.93
C SER A 24 5.10 17.67 6.59
N ARG A 25 4.94 18.76 5.82
CA ARG A 25 6.04 19.64 5.46
C ARG A 25 6.71 20.27 6.69
N GLU A 26 5.92 20.58 7.71
CA GLU A 26 6.41 21.20 8.94
C GLU A 26 7.25 20.24 9.80
N ASN A 27 6.90 18.95 9.81
CA ASN A 27 7.44 17.99 10.77
C ASN A 27 8.52 17.04 10.19
N ILE A 28 8.54 16.84 8.86
CA ILE A 28 9.40 15.82 8.23
C ILE A 28 10.89 16.03 8.52
N GLY A 29 11.37 17.28 8.54
CA GLY A 29 12.76 17.56 8.85
C GLY A 29 13.15 17.17 10.28
N GLN A 30 12.24 17.38 11.24
CA GLN A 30 12.46 16.97 12.63
C GLN A 30 12.41 15.44 12.77
N LEU A 31 11.49 14.77 12.07
CA LEU A 31 11.43 13.31 12.06
C LEU A 31 12.74 12.70 11.55
N ILE A 32 13.24 13.20 10.41
CA ILE A 32 14.52 12.77 9.83
C ILE A 32 15.66 12.95 10.84
N ALA A 33 15.78 14.15 11.43
CA ALA A 33 16.83 14.45 12.40
C ALA A 33 16.77 13.58 13.68
N VAL A 34 15.57 13.13 14.09
CA VAL A 34 15.41 12.21 15.23
C VAL A 34 15.76 10.78 14.84
N CYS A 35 15.30 10.32 13.68
CA CYS A 35 15.56 8.97 13.19
C CYS A 35 17.04 8.73 12.86
N ASP A 36 17.73 9.75 12.35
CA ASP A 36 19.17 9.70 12.04
C ASP A 36 20.04 9.45 13.28
N LYS A 37 19.60 9.93 14.45
CA LYS A 37 20.29 9.71 15.73
C LYS A 37 20.07 8.31 16.32
N ILE A 38 19.23 7.47 15.72
CA ILE A 38 19.00 6.08 16.16
C ILE A 38 19.96 5.17 15.39
N ARG A 39 20.85 4.50 16.12
CA ARG A 39 21.93 3.68 15.54
C ARG A 39 21.46 2.33 14.98
N HIS A 40 20.38 1.80 15.52
CA HIS A 40 19.80 0.53 15.10
C HIS A 40 18.95 0.71 13.85
N PRO A 41 18.75 -0.35 13.03
CA PRO A 41 17.69 -0.36 12.04
C PRO A 41 16.33 0.06 12.63
N LYS A 42 15.51 0.74 11.84
CA LYS A 42 14.24 1.33 12.28
C LYS A 42 13.09 0.78 11.46
N ALA A 43 12.01 0.36 12.11
CA ALA A 43 10.78 -0.05 11.46
C ALA A 43 9.67 0.97 11.73
N VAL A 44 9.36 1.79 10.73
CA VAL A 44 8.24 2.73 10.78
C VAL A 44 6.94 1.99 10.58
N ILE A 45 5.97 2.32 11.44
CA ILE A 45 4.56 1.92 11.32
C ILE A 45 3.76 3.21 11.31
N LEU A 46 3.14 3.54 10.18
CA LEU A 46 2.29 4.73 10.08
C LEU A 46 0.91 4.40 10.65
N PHE A 47 0.43 5.23 11.57
CA PHE A 47 -0.93 5.12 12.07
C PHE A 47 -1.78 6.34 11.68
N ARG A 48 -3.02 6.06 11.29
CA ARG A 48 -4.12 7.01 11.04
C ARG A 48 -5.39 6.22 10.76
N GLN A 49 -6.56 6.83 10.94
CA GLN A 49 -7.79 6.29 10.37
C GLN A 49 -7.72 6.25 8.84
N PHE A 50 -8.26 5.18 8.25
CA PHE A 50 -8.24 4.92 6.80
C PHE A 50 -6.81 4.84 6.24
N ASP A 51 -6.63 5.12 4.94
CA ASP A 51 -5.32 5.14 4.29
C ASP A 51 -4.47 6.33 4.81
N PRO A 52 -3.34 6.08 5.51
CA PRO A 52 -2.48 7.14 6.01
C PRO A 52 -1.89 7.99 4.87
N LEU A 53 -1.63 7.41 3.70
CA LEU A 53 -1.00 8.12 2.59
C LEU A 53 -2.01 8.95 1.77
N GLY A 54 -3.30 8.70 1.97
CA GLY A 54 -4.38 9.44 1.32
C GLY A 54 -4.74 10.78 1.98
N GLN A 55 -4.13 11.12 3.12
CA GLN A 55 -4.56 12.28 3.92
C GLN A 55 -4.21 13.62 3.26
N THR A 56 -2.99 13.75 2.75
CA THR A 56 -2.51 14.96 2.05
C THR A 56 -1.58 14.57 0.90
N LYS A 57 -1.47 15.45 -0.11
CA LYS A 57 -0.69 15.18 -1.33
C LYS A 57 0.82 15.06 -1.09
N ASP A 58 1.32 15.62 0.00
CA ASP A 58 2.76 15.67 0.30
C ASP A 58 3.27 14.42 0.99
N ILE A 59 2.39 13.66 1.66
CA ILE A 59 2.78 12.50 2.48
C ILE A 59 3.56 11.45 1.68
N PRO A 60 3.15 11.03 0.46
CA PRO A 60 3.94 10.08 -0.32
C PRO A 60 5.37 10.57 -0.63
N ALA A 61 5.52 11.85 -0.95
CA ALA A 61 6.82 12.45 -1.24
C ALA A 61 7.71 12.51 0.01
N ASN A 62 7.14 12.89 1.15
CA ASN A 62 7.85 12.99 2.43
C ASN A 62 8.17 11.61 3.02
N LEU A 63 7.33 10.60 2.79
CA LEU A 63 7.67 9.21 3.12
C LEU A 63 8.91 8.77 2.33
N ARG A 64 8.92 9.00 1.01
CA ARG A 64 10.08 8.70 0.17
C ARG A 64 11.33 9.44 0.67
N ARG A 65 11.19 10.73 0.99
CA ARG A 65 12.26 11.56 1.55
C ARG A 65 12.86 10.95 2.83
N LEU A 66 12.01 10.51 3.76
CA LEU A 66 12.45 9.85 4.99
C LEU A 66 13.31 8.61 4.69
N PHE A 67 12.90 7.78 3.74
CA PHE A 67 13.60 6.54 3.38
C PHE A 67 14.86 6.77 2.53
N THR A 68 15.00 7.93 1.89
CA THR A 68 16.22 8.31 1.16
C THR A 68 17.23 9.06 2.02
N GLU A 69 16.79 9.80 3.03
CA GLU A 69 17.67 10.60 3.91
C GLU A 69 18.10 9.86 5.17
N VAL A 70 17.44 8.75 5.53
CA VAL A 70 17.75 7.98 6.73
C VAL A 70 18.08 6.53 6.39
N GLU A 71 19.27 6.08 6.79
CA GLU A 71 19.72 4.71 6.54
C GLU A 71 18.99 3.67 7.41
N HIS A 72 18.97 2.43 6.91
CA HIS A 72 18.44 1.25 7.61
C HIS A 72 16.98 1.38 8.06
N MET A 73 16.16 2.01 7.21
CA MET A 73 14.73 2.18 7.42
C MET A 73 13.93 1.04 6.81
N SER A 74 12.90 0.59 7.51
CA SER A 74 11.91 -0.39 7.07
C SER A 74 10.50 0.16 7.25
N LEU A 75 9.58 -0.20 6.36
CA LEU A 75 8.15 0.18 6.47
C LEU A 75 7.31 -1.06 6.73
N LEU A 76 6.71 -1.15 7.91
CA LEU A 76 5.85 -2.27 8.25
C LEU A 76 4.39 -1.83 8.24
N ARG A 77 3.49 -2.80 8.12
CA ARG A 77 2.05 -2.58 8.21
C ARG A 77 1.58 -1.52 7.22
N THR A 78 1.79 -1.78 5.94
CA THR A 78 1.42 -0.87 4.86
C THR A 78 0.74 -1.60 3.69
N ASP A 79 0.20 -0.83 2.75
CA ASP A 79 -0.25 -1.28 1.44
C ASP A 79 0.94 -1.33 0.45
N LEU A 80 0.72 -0.89 -0.80
CA LEU A 80 1.70 -0.90 -1.88
C LEU A 80 2.85 0.11 -1.67
N ALA A 81 2.79 0.95 -0.63
CA ALA A 81 3.90 1.82 -0.28
C ALA A 81 5.17 1.04 0.12
N ALA A 82 5.03 -0.23 0.50
CA ALA A 82 6.16 -1.14 0.65
C ALA A 82 7.03 -1.18 -0.61
N LEU A 83 6.42 -1.27 -1.80
CA LEU A 83 7.15 -1.31 -3.07
C LEU A 83 7.80 0.03 -3.39
N ASP A 84 7.14 1.15 -3.06
CA ASP A 84 7.72 2.48 -3.20
C ASP A 84 9.00 2.63 -2.36
N VAL A 85 8.93 2.35 -1.06
CA VAL A 85 10.11 2.51 -0.21
C VAL A 85 11.22 1.50 -0.54
N MET A 86 10.88 0.28 -0.95
CA MET A 86 11.85 -0.73 -1.39
C MET A 86 12.57 -0.32 -2.68
N ALA A 87 11.84 0.26 -3.65
CA ALA A 87 12.44 0.83 -4.85
C ALA A 87 13.40 1.99 -4.53
N HIS A 88 13.18 2.66 -3.39
CA HIS A 88 13.94 3.82 -2.92
C HIS A 88 14.99 3.53 -1.83
N GLY A 89 15.26 2.25 -1.51
CA GLY A 89 16.38 1.85 -0.66
C GLY A 89 16.02 1.43 0.77
N ALA A 90 14.76 1.16 1.06
CA ALA A 90 14.37 0.54 2.33
C ALA A 90 15.11 -0.78 2.55
N LEU A 91 15.45 -1.06 3.82
CA LEU A 91 16.08 -2.31 4.24
C LEU A 91 15.12 -3.50 4.06
N CYS A 92 13.87 -3.33 4.49
CA CYS A 92 12.78 -4.26 4.21
C CYS A 92 11.42 -3.54 4.31
N ALA A 93 10.36 -4.18 3.82
CA ALA A 93 9.00 -3.67 4.00
C ALA A 93 7.99 -4.82 4.19
N GLY A 94 6.88 -4.52 4.85
CA GLY A 94 5.83 -5.49 5.16
C GLY A 94 4.46 -5.03 4.65
N ILE A 95 3.93 -5.77 3.67
CA ILE A 95 2.55 -5.60 3.17
C ILE A 95 1.62 -6.46 4.02
N GLY A 96 0.59 -5.86 4.61
CA GLY A 96 -0.43 -6.61 5.34
C GLY A 96 -1.36 -7.39 4.41
N VAL A 97 -1.62 -8.66 4.72
CA VAL A 97 -2.50 -9.48 3.86
C VAL A 97 -3.98 -9.04 3.92
N GLN A 98 -4.42 -8.52 5.08
CA GLN A 98 -5.73 -7.92 5.31
C GLN A 98 -5.63 -6.41 5.58
N SER A 99 -6.71 -5.66 5.34
CA SER A 99 -6.74 -4.21 5.61
C SER A 99 -6.38 -3.86 7.06
N SER A 100 -6.84 -4.66 8.03
CA SER A 100 -6.51 -4.51 9.46
C SER A 100 -5.04 -4.77 9.80
N LEU A 101 -4.26 -5.34 8.88
CA LEU A 101 -2.81 -5.52 8.98
C LEU A 101 -2.05 -4.47 8.15
N ARG A 102 -2.71 -3.81 7.19
CA ARG A 102 -2.14 -2.74 6.35
C ARG A 102 -2.29 -1.35 6.96
N HIS A 103 -3.27 -1.12 7.83
CA HIS A 103 -3.50 0.20 8.44
C HIS A 103 -3.50 0.10 9.96
N ALA A 104 -2.57 0.78 10.64
CA ALA A 104 -2.56 0.88 12.09
C ALA A 104 -3.43 2.07 12.55
N ILE A 105 -4.15 1.89 13.64
CA ILE A 105 -4.93 2.96 14.27
C ILE A 105 -4.22 3.47 15.53
N PRO A 106 -4.40 4.75 15.90
CA PRO A 106 -3.95 5.25 17.19
C PRO A 106 -4.47 4.39 18.36
N PRO A 107 -3.68 4.15 19.41
CA PRO A 107 -4.05 3.24 20.50
C PRO A 107 -5.26 3.71 21.33
N ASP A 108 -5.54 5.00 21.32
CA ASP A 108 -6.65 5.66 22.00
C ASP A 108 -7.92 5.77 21.12
N GLU A 109 -7.84 5.33 19.86
CA GLU A 109 -8.96 5.36 18.93
C GLU A 109 -9.54 3.97 18.66
N LYS A 110 -10.85 3.93 18.39
CA LYS A 110 -11.49 2.73 17.83
C LYS A 110 -11.41 2.78 16.31
N ALA A 111 -11.23 1.62 15.69
CA ALA A 111 -11.28 1.51 14.23
C ALA A 111 -12.62 2.03 13.73
N GLN A 112 -12.59 3.04 12.85
CA GLN A 112 -13.79 3.49 12.18
C GLN A 112 -14.16 2.47 11.10
N VAL A 113 -15.26 1.77 11.31
CA VAL A 113 -15.91 0.97 10.28
C VAL A 113 -16.88 1.87 9.51
N GLY A 114 -17.01 1.66 8.19
CA GLY A 114 -17.99 2.40 7.38
C GLY A 114 -19.40 2.30 7.96
N LYS A 115 -20.30 3.22 7.59
CA LYS A 115 -21.67 3.43 8.12
C LYS A 115 -22.62 2.21 8.15
N ARG A 116 -22.17 1.02 7.74
CA ARG A 116 -22.88 -0.27 7.77
C ARG A 116 -22.31 -1.18 8.87
N GLY A 117 -22.38 -0.74 10.12
CA GLY A 117 -22.02 -1.61 11.24
C GLY A 117 -22.96 -2.82 11.31
N GLY A 118 -22.41 -4.04 11.48
CA GLY A 118 -23.17 -5.27 11.73
C GLY A 118 -23.48 -6.16 10.53
N GLY A 119 -23.00 -5.82 9.32
CA GLY A 119 -23.15 -6.67 8.12
C GLY A 119 -22.01 -7.68 7.93
N PRO A 120 -22.14 -8.61 6.95
CA PRO A 120 -21.08 -9.56 6.60
C PRO A 120 -19.79 -8.85 6.20
N THR A 121 -18.64 -9.41 6.58
CA THR A 121 -17.33 -8.85 6.25
C THR A 121 -16.71 -9.58 5.06
N TYR A 122 -16.60 -8.87 3.94
CA TYR A 122 -16.00 -9.38 2.71
C TYR A 122 -14.50 -9.08 2.62
N PRO A 123 -13.71 -9.93 1.94
CA PRO A 123 -12.28 -9.67 1.74
C PRO A 123 -12.04 -8.46 0.84
N HIS A 124 -10.81 -7.93 0.90
CA HIS A 124 -10.33 -6.90 -0.01
C HIS A 124 -9.39 -7.52 -1.03
N ILE A 125 -9.70 -7.30 -2.31
CA ILE A 125 -9.03 -7.91 -3.46
C ILE A 125 -8.12 -6.88 -4.09
N LEU A 126 -6.85 -7.23 -4.30
CA LEU A 126 -5.88 -6.44 -5.05
C LEU A 126 -6.20 -6.57 -6.54
N MET A 127 -6.58 -5.46 -7.16
CA MET A 127 -6.80 -5.35 -8.60
C MET A 127 -5.45 -5.11 -9.29
N PRO A 128 -4.86 -6.08 -10.01
CA PRO A 128 -3.47 -5.96 -10.46
C PRO A 128 -3.25 -4.79 -11.42
N GLN A 129 -4.16 -4.63 -12.38
CA GLN A 129 -4.09 -3.61 -13.43
C GLN A 129 -4.37 -2.19 -12.92
N LEU A 130 -5.06 -2.06 -11.78
CA LEU A 130 -5.41 -0.78 -11.17
C LEU A 130 -4.55 -0.46 -9.93
N MET A 131 -3.73 -1.40 -9.46
CA MET A 131 -2.90 -1.27 -8.25
C MET A 131 -3.68 -0.72 -7.05
N CYS A 132 -4.87 -1.27 -6.77
CA CYS A 132 -5.66 -0.89 -5.61
C CYS A 132 -6.37 -2.09 -4.98
N PHE A 133 -6.62 -2.00 -3.69
CA PHE A 133 -7.48 -2.94 -2.97
C PHE A 133 -8.94 -2.47 -3.05
N LYS A 134 -9.85 -3.38 -3.37
CA LYS A 134 -11.30 -3.14 -3.37
C LYS A 134 -12.02 -4.25 -2.61
N GLY A 135 -13.02 -3.88 -1.81
CA GLY A 135 -13.86 -4.88 -1.15
C GLY A 135 -14.64 -5.70 -2.18
N ALA A 136 -14.81 -6.99 -1.95
CA ALA A 136 -15.53 -7.85 -2.90
C ALA A 136 -16.98 -7.40 -3.14
N GLU A 137 -17.66 -6.83 -2.13
CA GLU A 137 -18.99 -6.23 -2.31
C GLU A 137 -18.99 -5.07 -3.32
N PHE A 138 -17.92 -4.27 -3.36
CA PHE A 138 -17.79 -3.22 -4.36
C PHE A 138 -17.59 -3.83 -5.76
N LEU A 139 -16.75 -4.86 -5.89
CA LEU A 139 -16.47 -5.50 -7.17
C LEU A 139 -17.70 -6.18 -7.76
N SER A 140 -18.46 -6.92 -6.94
CA SER A 140 -19.72 -7.54 -7.36
C SER A 140 -20.73 -6.50 -7.88
N LYS A 141 -20.79 -5.31 -7.29
CA LYS A 141 -21.67 -4.24 -7.74
C LYS A 141 -21.18 -3.53 -9.00
N VAL A 142 -19.89 -3.18 -9.05
CA VAL A 142 -19.34 -2.40 -10.15
C VAL A 142 -19.31 -3.19 -11.44
N TYR A 143 -19.14 -4.53 -11.35
CA TYR A 143 -19.18 -5.45 -12.49
C TYR A 143 -20.55 -6.08 -12.74
N GLY A 144 -21.60 -5.71 -12.00
CA GLY A 144 -22.91 -6.37 -12.11
C GLY A 144 -23.55 -6.37 -13.52
N ASN A 145 -23.09 -5.50 -14.43
CA ASN A 145 -23.54 -5.42 -15.82
C ASN A 145 -22.40 -5.51 -16.86
N ALA A 146 -21.21 -5.98 -16.47
CA ALA A 146 -20.05 -6.08 -17.35
C ALA A 146 -19.15 -7.25 -16.94
N ASP A 147 -18.44 -7.84 -17.91
CA ASP A 147 -17.50 -8.92 -17.59
C ASP A 147 -16.47 -8.43 -16.55
N PRO A 148 -16.33 -9.12 -15.40
CA PRO A 148 -15.38 -8.70 -14.38
C PRO A 148 -13.94 -8.85 -14.85
N ALA A 149 -13.03 -8.10 -14.23
CA ALA A 149 -11.60 -8.33 -14.44
C ALA A 149 -11.23 -9.74 -13.96
N THR A 150 -10.40 -10.45 -14.72
CA THR A 150 -9.87 -11.77 -14.37
C THR A 150 -8.43 -11.67 -13.90
N CYS A 151 -7.93 -12.75 -13.29
CA CYS A 151 -6.52 -12.87 -12.93
C CYS A 151 -5.99 -14.28 -13.21
N ASP A 152 -4.80 -14.35 -13.78
CA ASP A 152 -4.12 -15.60 -14.12
C ASP A 152 -3.08 -16.02 -13.05
N CYS A 153 -3.21 -15.53 -11.82
CA CYS A 153 -2.34 -15.97 -10.73
C CYS A 153 -2.67 -17.42 -10.35
N GLU A 154 -1.73 -18.08 -9.67
CA GLU A 154 -1.84 -19.49 -9.27
C GLU A 154 -3.13 -19.82 -8.49
N GLU A 155 -3.61 -18.90 -7.65
CA GLU A 155 -4.87 -19.07 -6.92
C GLU A 155 -6.12 -18.87 -7.80
N CYS A 156 -6.05 -17.96 -8.77
CA CYS A 156 -7.22 -17.57 -9.56
C CYS A 156 -7.42 -18.45 -10.80
N ASP A 157 -6.35 -18.88 -11.50
CA ASP A 157 -6.44 -19.68 -12.74
C ASP A 157 -7.44 -19.11 -13.77
N GLY A 158 -7.35 -17.79 -14.03
CA GLY A 158 -8.24 -17.09 -14.97
C GLY A 158 -9.61 -16.71 -14.40
N ARG A 159 -9.91 -17.02 -13.13
CA ARG A 159 -11.18 -16.68 -12.46
C ARG A 159 -11.38 -15.16 -12.36
N SER A 160 -12.65 -14.77 -12.33
CA SER A 160 -13.07 -13.38 -12.12
C SER A 160 -12.75 -12.89 -10.71
N LEU A 161 -12.31 -11.65 -10.58
CA LEU A 161 -11.92 -11.03 -9.30
C LEU A 161 -13.11 -10.64 -8.41
N ASP A 162 -14.34 -10.67 -8.94
CA ASP A 162 -15.57 -10.51 -8.17
C ASP A 162 -16.09 -11.82 -7.58
N SER A 163 -15.47 -12.97 -7.89
CA SER A 163 -15.86 -14.28 -7.37
C SER A 163 -15.64 -14.43 -5.85
N PHE A 164 -14.79 -13.60 -5.25
CA PHE A 164 -14.50 -13.60 -3.81
C PHE A 164 -15.62 -12.98 -2.95
N TYR A 165 -16.89 -13.21 -3.29
CA TYR A 165 -18.06 -12.53 -2.73
C TYR A 165 -18.82 -13.36 -1.67
N LEU A 166 -18.15 -14.29 -1.00
CA LEU A 166 -18.71 -15.00 0.15
C LEU A 166 -18.06 -14.54 1.46
N PRO A 167 -18.84 -14.37 2.54
CA PRO A 167 -18.33 -13.90 3.83
C PRO A 167 -17.84 -15.05 4.72
N ASP A 168 -17.14 -16.03 4.15
CA ASP A 168 -16.59 -17.20 4.84
C ASP A 168 -15.05 -17.15 4.91
N GLY A 169 -14.47 -18.07 5.68
CA GLY A 169 -13.03 -18.15 5.91
C GLY A 169 -12.23 -18.70 4.73
N GLU A 170 -12.83 -19.56 3.91
CA GLU A 170 -12.17 -20.17 2.76
C GLU A 170 -12.00 -19.15 1.65
N THR A 171 -13.09 -18.49 1.25
CA THR A 171 -13.09 -17.39 0.28
C THR A 171 -12.13 -16.27 0.68
N ARG A 172 -12.03 -16.00 1.99
CA ARG A 172 -11.06 -15.05 2.51
C ARG A 172 -9.62 -15.53 2.30
N ARG A 173 -9.32 -16.79 2.63
CA ARG A 173 -7.98 -17.37 2.41
C ARG A 173 -7.61 -17.34 0.93
N GLU A 174 -8.52 -17.66 0.02
CA GLU A 174 -8.26 -17.59 -1.42
C GLU A 174 -7.96 -16.15 -1.87
N ALA A 175 -8.79 -15.18 -1.44
CA ALA A 175 -8.54 -13.77 -1.72
C ALA A 175 -7.19 -13.27 -1.19
N GLU A 176 -6.77 -13.76 -0.02
CA GLU A 176 -5.48 -13.46 0.59
C GLU A 176 -4.31 -14.05 -0.21
N ASN A 177 -4.42 -15.30 -0.65
CA ASN A 177 -3.42 -15.93 -1.52
C ASN A 177 -3.31 -15.18 -2.85
N HIS A 178 -4.43 -14.86 -3.51
CA HIS A 178 -4.43 -14.04 -4.73
C HIS A 178 -3.66 -12.73 -4.54
N ASN A 179 -3.90 -12.03 -3.44
CA ASN A 179 -3.18 -10.81 -3.11
C ASN A 179 -1.67 -11.08 -2.98
N ILE A 180 -1.28 -12.14 -2.25
CA ILE A 180 0.11 -12.57 -2.04
C ILE A 180 0.79 -12.91 -3.37
N HIS A 181 0.18 -13.73 -4.21
CA HIS A 181 0.73 -14.07 -5.52
C HIS A 181 0.89 -12.82 -6.40
N THR A 182 -0.09 -11.91 -6.35
CA THR A 182 -0.05 -10.67 -7.15
C THR A 182 1.11 -9.76 -6.75
N TRP A 183 1.22 -9.37 -5.48
CA TRP A 183 2.33 -8.49 -5.07
C TRP A 183 3.66 -9.26 -5.00
N GLY A 184 3.64 -10.57 -4.77
CA GLY A 184 4.83 -11.43 -4.80
C GLY A 184 5.48 -11.46 -6.18
N ALA A 185 4.68 -11.55 -7.23
CA ALA A 185 5.15 -11.40 -8.61
C ALA A 185 5.79 -10.03 -8.84
N TRP A 186 5.24 -8.95 -8.27
CA TRP A 186 5.82 -7.60 -8.37
C TRP A 186 7.13 -7.45 -7.59
N VAL A 187 7.26 -8.13 -6.44
CA VAL A 187 8.52 -8.17 -5.69
C VAL A 187 9.60 -8.90 -6.50
N SER A 188 9.28 -10.04 -7.11
CA SER A 188 10.20 -10.77 -7.99
C SER A 188 10.60 -9.95 -9.22
N ASP A 189 9.63 -9.26 -9.84
CA ASP A 189 9.86 -8.35 -10.96
C ASP A 189 10.80 -7.20 -10.55
N MET A 190 10.52 -6.49 -9.45
CA MET A 190 11.39 -5.45 -8.90
C MET A 190 12.81 -5.96 -8.60
N ALA A 191 12.94 -7.17 -8.08
CA ALA A 191 14.23 -7.77 -7.74
C ALA A 191 15.11 -8.00 -8.98
N SER A 192 14.50 -8.18 -10.15
CA SER A 192 15.22 -8.35 -11.43
C SER A 192 15.91 -7.07 -11.93
N TYR A 193 15.47 -5.89 -11.46
CA TYR A 193 16.09 -4.61 -11.78
C TYR A 193 17.25 -4.28 -10.82
N ARG A 194 18.26 -3.57 -11.33
CA ARG A 194 19.35 -3.07 -10.49
C ARG A 194 18.82 -2.07 -9.46
N ALA A 195 19.31 -2.18 -8.22
CA ALA A 195 19.02 -1.18 -7.20
C ALA A 195 19.44 0.23 -7.65
N GLY A 196 18.67 1.25 -7.26
CA GLY A 196 18.88 2.63 -7.70
C GLY A 196 17.90 3.05 -8.79
N SER A 197 18.39 3.74 -9.82
CA SER A 197 17.54 4.42 -10.82
C SER A 197 16.62 3.47 -11.60
N GLU A 198 17.05 2.24 -11.87
CA GLU A 198 16.23 1.25 -12.60
C GLU A 198 14.98 0.86 -11.80
N ARG A 199 15.12 0.43 -10.54
CA ARG A 199 13.97 0.14 -9.67
C ARG A 199 13.06 1.33 -9.47
N LYS A 200 13.62 2.53 -9.26
CA LYS A 200 12.84 3.78 -9.11
C LYS A 200 12.03 4.08 -10.37
N THR A 201 12.64 3.89 -11.55
CA THR A 201 11.98 4.07 -12.85
C THR A 201 10.90 3.02 -13.10
N TRP A 202 11.20 1.75 -12.81
CA TRP A 202 10.24 0.64 -12.88
C TRP A 202 8.99 0.95 -12.05
N TRP A 203 9.17 1.33 -10.77
CA TRP A 203 8.04 1.60 -9.88
C TRP A 203 7.19 2.77 -10.37
N ARG A 204 7.82 3.88 -10.76
CA ARG A 204 7.13 5.05 -11.33
C ARG A 204 6.34 4.67 -12.58
N ASN A 205 6.96 3.94 -13.51
CA ASN A 205 6.31 3.54 -14.77
C ASN A 205 5.15 2.58 -14.51
N LYS A 206 5.30 1.64 -13.57
CA LYS A 206 4.22 0.73 -13.15
C LYS A 206 3.03 1.50 -12.57
N CYS A 207 3.30 2.50 -11.72
CA CYS A 207 2.27 3.38 -11.19
C CYS A 207 1.58 4.19 -12.28
N ALA A 208 2.35 4.79 -13.20
CA ALA A 208 1.80 5.58 -14.32
C ALA A 208 0.89 4.72 -15.22
N ALA A 209 1.32 3.52 -15.59
CA ALA A 209 0.51 2.59 -16.37
C ALA A 209 -0.81 2.22 -15.64
N ALA A 210 -0.76 2.00 -14.32
CA ALA A 210 -1.96 1.75 -13.54
C ALA A 210 -2.89 2.96 -13.51
N VAL A 211 -2.38 4.20 -13.39
CA VAL A 211 -3.17 5.43 -13.44
C VAL A 211 -3.95 5.53 -14.75
N ASP A 212 -3.28 5.30 -15.89
CA ASP A 212 -3.91 5.36 -17.22
C ASP A 212 -5.03 4.31 -17.38
N ARG A 213 -4.88 3.16 -16.71
CA ARG A 213 -5.83 2.07 -16.79
C ARG A 213 -7.20 2.37 -16.15
N TYR A 214 -7.28 3.29 -15.20
CA TYR A 214 -8.56 3.62 -14.54
C TYR A 214 -9.60 4.17 -15.50
N ALA A 215 -9.20 5.06 -16.41
CA ALA A 215 -10.13 5.63 -17.38
C ALA A 215 -10.65 4.56 -18.34
N LEU A 216 -9.75 3.71 -18.83
CA LEU A 216 -10.08 2.59 -19.73
C LEU A 216 -11.01 1.58 -19.07
N GLU A 217 -10.77 1.22 -17.81
CA GLU A 217 -11.60 0.26 -17.10
C GLU A 217 -13.00 0.81 -16.82
N ASN A 218 -13.09 2.07 -16.38
CA ASN A 218 -14.38 2.73 -16.17
C ASN A 218 -15.19 2.83 -17.49
N GLN A 219 -14.52 3.18 -18.60
CA GLN A 219 -15.14 3.20 -19.92
C GLN A 219 -15.62 1.80 -20.33
N ARG A 220 -14.78 0.77 -20.14
CA ARG A 220 -15.09 -0.63 -20.50
C ARG A 220 -16.37 -1.13 -19.81
N ILE A 221 -16.54 -0.80 -18.54
CA ILE A 221 -17.72 -1.23 -17.75
C ILE A 221 -18.89 -0.24 -17.79
N GLY A 222 -18.79 0.82 -18.61
CA GLY A 222 -19.87 1.78 -18.82
C GLY A 222 -20.19 2.65 -17.60
N VAL A 223 -19.22 2.88 -16.71
CA VAL A 223 -19.42 3.70 -15.50
C VAL A 223 -18.58 4.97 -15.53
N GLY A 224 -19.13 6.03 -14.92
CA GLY A 224 -18.36 7.25 -14.66
C GLY A 224 -17.31 7.05 -13.57
N ALA A 225 -16.27 7.86 -13.59
CA ALA A 225 -15.28 7.95 -12.53
C ALA A 225 -15.91 8.58 -11.28
N SER A 226 -16.57 7.77 -10.44
CA SER A 226 -17.21 8.19 -9.21
C SER A 226 -16.92 7.23 -8.07
N PRO A 227 -16.71 7.71 -6.83
CA PRO A 227 -16.56 6.85 -5.65
C PRO A 227 -17.72 5.88 -5.42
N LYS A 228 -18.92 6.18 -5.95
CA LYS A 228 -20.13 5.38 -5.75
C LYS A 228 -20.34 4.30 -6.82
N SER A 229 -19.80 4.51 -8.02
CA SER A 229 -20.17 3.71 -9.20
C SER A 229 -18.99 3.30 -10.08
N GLY A 230 -17.76 3.72 -9.78
CA GLY A 230 -16.60 3.41 -10.60
C GLY A 230 -15.29 3.47 -9.84
N PHE A 231 -14.21 3.20 -10.56
CA PHE A 231 -12.86 3.23 -10.01
C PHE A 231 -12.34 4.67 -9.92
N GLN A 232 -11.63 4.96 -8.84
CA GLN A 232 -10.96 6.23 -8.58
C GLN A 232 -9.49 5.96 -8.33
N VAL A 233 -8.62 6.67 -9.05
CA VAL A 233 -7.18 6.55 -8.87
C VAL A 233 -6.82 7.04 -7.45
N PRO A 234 -6.23 6.19 -6.59
CA PRO A 234 -5.80 6.58 -5.24
C PRO A 234 -4.80 7.73 -5.28
N ALA A 235 -4.88 8.65 -4.30
CA ALA A 235 -3.96 9.77 -4.22
C ALA A 235 -2.48 9.36 -4.14
N PRO A 236 -2.09 8.32 -3.36
CA PRO A 236 -0.70 7.83 -3.33
C PRO A 236 -0.23 7.34 -4.70
N LEU A 237 -1.08 6.61 -5.43
CA LEU A 237 -0.75 6.08 -6.76
C LEU A 237 -0.50 7.21 -7.78
N LYS A 238 -1.33 8.28 -7.75
CA LYS A 238 -1.09 9.48 -8.58
C LYS A 238 0.25 10.12 -8.24
N ALA A 239 0.57 10.24 -6.95
CA ALA A 239 1.83 10.83 -6.53
C ALA A 239 3.01 10.00 -7.05
N TRP A 240 3.03 8.69 -6.80
CA TRP A 240 4.12 7.79 -7.23
C TRP A 240 4.32 7.76 -8.74
N ALA A 241 3.26 7.91 -9.53
CA ALA A 241 3.35 8.00 -10.99
C ALA A 241 4.12 9.25 -11.48
N THR A 242 4.10 10.33 -10.70
CA THR A 242 4.70 11.62 -11.09
C THR A 242 5.97 12.00 -10.33
N LEU A 243 6.20 11.38 -9.16
CA LEU A 243 7.36 11.71 -8.34
C LEU A 243 8.67 11.33 -9.07
N PRO A 244 9.73 12.14 -8.94
CA PRO A 244 11.00 11.87 -9.61
C PRO A 244 11.57 10.48 -9.30
N ALA A 245 12.05 9.79 -10.33
CA ALA A 245 12.78 8.53 -10.22
C ALA A 245 14.26 8.73 -9.83
N THR A 246 14.74 9.98 -9.87
CA THR A 246 16.10 10.39 -9.51
C THR A 246 16.00 11.55 -8.53
N GLN A 247 16.67 11.45 -7.39
CA GLN A 247 17.13 12.58 -6.59
C GLN A 247 18.63 12.69 -6.83
#